data_AF-A0A0D2DEF8-F1
#
_entry.id   AF-A0A0D2DEF8-F1
#
_cell.length_a   1.000
_cell.length_b   1.000
_cell.length_c   1.000
_cell.angle_alpha   90.00
_cell.angle_beta   90.00
_cell.angle_gamma   90.00
#
_symmetry.space_group_name_H-M   'P 1'
#
loop_
_entity.id
_entity.type
_entity.pdbx_description
1 polymer ?
#
loop_
_entity_poly.entity_id
_entity_poly.type
_entity_poly.pdbx_seq_one_letter_code
_entity_poly.pdbx_strand_id
1 'polypeptide(L)'
;MAVTLLRSNPSAWFRDAPIEPRDLELISADRVDFVVYNQGSYLRKIYHMKAGEGFESTIWKVEADEECKELVRSAGAKLYGYDEGPSISPHWAIVTVNVNIMTPPSFPFHWGFLSTQPENIRIFKRPAGFCDLHGCDAMILRSCIANTDGLIDTPSVADRVWDILCLKMGDDYDYPWMVVAVKDAGPLPEDEFDTCGCQDPSACGCSFE
;
A
#
# COMPACT_ATOMS: atom_id res chain seq x y z
N MET A 1 -20.03 3.94 6.66
CA MET A 1 -20.86 3.71 5.46
C MET A 1 -20.05 3.27 4.26
N ALA A 2 -18.95 3.95 3.90
CA ALA A 2 -18.12 3.60 2.74
C ALA A 2 -17.61 2.14 2.74
N VAL A 3 -17.07 1.64 3.85
CA VAL A 3 -16.63 0.23 3.97
C VAL A 3 -17.77 -0.76 3.68
N THR A 4 -18.94 -0.53 4.26
CA THR A 4 -20.13 -1.37 4.05
C THR A 4 -20.53 -1.39 2.58
N LEU A 5 -20.50 -0.23 1.92
CA LEU A 5 -20.83 -0.10 0.52
C LEU A 5 -19.82 -0.81 -0.39
N LEU A 6 -18.51 -0.59 -0.17
CA LEU A 6 -17.45 -1.28 -0.89
C LEU A 6 -17.57 -2.81 -0.74
N ARG A 7 -17.92 -3.30 0.47
CA ARG A 7 -18.18 -4.73 0.70
C ARG A 7 -19.42 -5.25 -0.01
N SER A 8 -20.49 -4.44 -0.08
CA SER A 8 -21.75 -4.85 -0.71
C SER A 8 -21.69 -4.81 -2.24
N ASN A 9 -20.91 -3.91 -2.82
CA ASN A 9 -20.83 -3.71 -4.26
C ASN A 9 -19.43 -3.24 -4.71
N PRO A 10 -18.40 -4.11 -4.66
CA PRO A 10 -17.03 -3.74 -5.06
C PRO A 10 -16.93 -3.19 -6.48
N SER A 11 -17.70 -3.75 -7.43
CA SER A 11 -17.62 -3.38 -8.85
C SER A 11 -17.89 -1.91 -9.13
N ALA A 12 -18.66 -1.23 -8.25
CA ALA A 12 -18.90 0.20 -8.37
C ALA A 12 -17.62 1.06 -8.20
N TRP A 13 -16.63 0.59 -7.44
CA TRP A 13 -15.32 1.26 -7.29
C TRP A 13 -14.36 0.86 -8.42
N PHE A 14 -14.36 -0.41 -8.79
CA PHE A 14 -13.38 -0.98 -9.71
C PHE A 14 -13.60 -0.55 -11.16
N ARG A 15 -14.84 -0.18 -11.55
CA ARG A 15 -15.18 0.26 -12.91
C ARG A 15 -14.75 -0.78 -13.96
N ASP A 16 -13.80 -0.43 -14.82
CA ASP A 16 -13.22 -1.25 -15.88
C ASP A 16 -11.99 -2.04 -15.41
N ALA A 17 -11.50 -1.81 -14.19
CA ALA A 17 -10.42 -2.58 -13.61
C ALA A 17 -10.86 -4.03 -13.34
N PRO A 18 -9.99 -5.03 -13.59
CA PRO A 18 -10.26 -6.39 -13.16
C PRO A 18 -10.37 -6.45 -11.63
N ILE A 19 -11.35 -7.18 -11.13
CA ILE A 19 -11.46 -7.51 -9.70
C ILE A 19 -10.82 -8.87 -9.52
N GLU A 20 -9.67 -8.91 -8.85
CA GLU A 20 -8.96 -10.17 -8.63
C GLU A 20 -9.50 -10.86 -7.36
N PRO A 21 -9.41 -12.19 -7.26
CA PRO A 21 -9.82 -12.92 -6.05
C PRO A 21 -9.17 -12.35 -4.77
N ARG A 22 -7.89 -11.99 -4.84
CA ARG A 22 -7.13 -11.35 -3.76
C ARG A 22 -7.70 -10.00 -3.32
N ASP A 23 -8.30 -9.23 -4.24
CA ASP A 23 -9.00 -7.98 -3.89
C ASP A 23 -10.27 -8.27 -3.07
N LEU A 24 -11.04 -9.27 -3.49
CA LEU A 24 -12.28 -9.65 -2.81
C LEU A 24 -12.01 -10.21 -1.41
N GLU A 25 -10.95 -11.00 -1.25
CA GLU A 25 -10.49 -11.52 0.04
C GLU A 25 -10.11 -10.39 1.00
N LEU A 26 -9.40 -9.37 0.51
CA LEU A 26 -9.05 -8.19 1.31
C LEU A 26 -10.30 -7.37 1.69
N ILE A 27 -11.19 -7.12 0.73
CA ILE A 27 -12.42 -6.32 0.98
C ILE A 27 -13.31 -7.00 2.03
N SER A 28 -13.41 -8.33 1.97
CA SER A 28 -14.20 -9.14 2.89
C SER A 28 -13.48 -9.53 4.18
N ALA A 29 -12.21 -9.15 4.35
CA ALA A 29 -11.40 -9.56 5.49
C ALA A 29 -12.00 -9.11 6.83
N ASP A 30 -11.92 -10.02 7.80
CA ASP A 30 -12.13 -9.71 9.20
C ASP A 30 -10.99 -8.85 9.74
N ARG A 31 -11.23 -8.20 10.89
CA ARG A 31 -10.21 -7.41 11.55
C ARG A 31 -9.12 -8.32 12.11
N VAL A 32 -7.86 -7.92 11.94
CA VAL A 32 -6.72 -8.57 12.58
C VAL A 32 -6.47 -7.94 13.95
N ASP A 33 -6.01 -8.75 14.89
CA ASP A 33 -5.91 -8.34 16.30
C ASP A 33 -4.83 -7.27 16.55
N PHE A 34 -3.78 -7.24 15.72
CA PHE A 34 -2.66 -6.31 15.92
C PHE A 34 -2.93 -4.90 15.40
N VAL A 35 -4.07 -4.62 14.75
CA VAL A 35 -4.33 -3.33 14.09
C VAL A 35 -5.42 -2.53 14.80
N VAL A 36 -5.10 -1.27 15.12
CA VAL A 36 -6.01 -0.26 15.65
C VAL A 36 -6.61 0.53 14.48
N TYR A 37 -7.89 0.28 14.17
CA TYR A 37 -8.59 0.86 13.01
C TYR A 37 -9.17 2.28 13.26
N ASN A 38 -9.08 2.81 14.49
CA ASN A 38 -9.57 4.16 14.85
C ASN A 38 -8.42 5.18 14.82
N GLN A 39 -8.26 5.90 13.70
CA GLN A 39 -7.27 6.99 13.46
C GLN A 39 -5.78 6.66 13.73
N GLY A 40 -5.45 5.53 14.35
CA GLY A 40 -4.09 5.12 14.66
C GLY A 40 -3.36 4.47 13.48
N SER A 41 -4.10 3.89 12.53
CA SER A 41 -3.51 3.21 11.37
C SER A 41 -3.93 3.88 10.05
N TYR A 42 -2.97 4.42 9.31
CA TYR A 42 -3.20 5.28 8.15
C TYR A 42 -1.98 5.31 7.21
N LEU A 43 -2.20 5.66 5.95
CA LEU A 43 -1.12 5.94 5.00
C LEU A 43 -0.36 7.19 5.44
N ARG A 44 0.95 7.08 5.67
CA ARG A 44 1.70 8.17 6.30
C ARG A 44 2.59 8.92 5.34
N LYS A 45 3.40 8.20 4.57
CA LYS A 45 4.47 8.82 3.79
C LYS A 45 5.01 7.92 2.68
N ILE A 46 5.59 8.58 1.70
CA ILE A 46 6.32 7.97 0.59
C ILE A 46 7.79 8.30 0.78
N TYR A 47 8.64 7.28 0.78
CA TYR A 47 10.07 7.43 0.58
C TYR A 47 10.37 7.30 -0.89
N HIS A 48 11.22 8.16 -1.43
CA HIS A 48 11.52 8.13 -2.85
C HIS A 48 12.93 8.65 -3.14
N MET A 49 13.51 8.14 -4.22
CA MET A 49 14.84 8.50 -4.69
C MET A 49 14.86 8.37 -6.21
N LYS A 50 15.20 9.44 -6.91
CA LYS A 50 15.47 9.39 -8.35
C LYS A 50 16.89 8.90 -8.62
N ALA A 51 17.12 8.34 -9.80
CA ALA A 51 18.43 7.90 -10.21
C ALA A 51 19.43 9.07 -10.20
N GLY A 52 20.49 8.94 -9.39
CA GLY A 52 21.53 9.97 -9.23
C GLY A 52 21.19 11.08 -8.23
N GLU A 53 20.03 11.03 -7.58
CA GLU A 53 19.63 11.98 -6.55
C GLU A 53 19.70 11.36 -5.14
N GLY A 54 19.55 12.19 -4.11
CA GLY A 54 19.50 11.75 -2.72
C GLY A 54 18.13 11.17 -2.35
N PHE A 55 18.07 10.54 -1.17
CA PHE A 55 16.82 10.04 -0.61
C PHE A 55 15.95 11.17 -0.08
N GLU A 56 14.68 11.17 -0.46
CA GLU A 56 13.67 12.12 -0.03
C GLU A 56 12.47 11.41 0.60
N SER A 57 11.65 12.18 1.33
CA SER A 57 10.40 11.68 1.88
C SER A 57 9.30 12.71 1.76
N THR A 58 8.14 12.30 1.27
CA THR A 58 6.93 13.12 1.20
C THR A 58 5.88 12.57 2.16
N ILE A 59 5.39 13.40 3.07
CA ILE A 59 4.30 13.03 3.98
C ILE A 59 2.98 13.12 3.21
N TRP A 60 2.20 12.05 3.23
CA TRP A 60 0.92 11.98 2.50
C TRP A 60 -0.20 12.59 3.33
N LYS A 61 -0.26 13.92 3.32
CA LYS A 61 -1.33 14.69 3.97
C LYS A 61 -2.45 15.05 3.00
N VAL A 62 -3.57 15.52 3.54
CA VAL A 62 -4.73 15.98 2.76
C VAL A 62 -4.35 17.06 1.74
N GLU A 63 -3.47 18.00 2.10
CA GLU A 63 -3.07 19.10 1.21
C GLU A 63 -2.16 18.65 0.07
N ALA A 64 -1.47 17.51 0.24
CA ALA A 64 -0.55 16.94 -0.72
C ALA A 64 -1.12 15.70 -1.43
N ASP A 65 -2.42 15.41 -1.29
CA ASP A 65 -3.01 14.14 -1.75
C ASP A 65 -2.88 13.94 -3.27
N GLU A 66 -3.17 14.99 -4.06
CA GLU A 66 -3.04 14.94 -5.52
C GLU A 66 -1.56 14.77 -5.95
N GLU A 67 -0.63 15.47 -5.31
CA GLU A 67 0.80 15.36 -5.60
C GLU A 67 1.33 13.96 -5.23
N CYS A 68 0.90 13.40 -4.12
CA CYS A 68 1.30 12.07 -3.67
C CYS A 68 0.72 10.97 -4.57
N LYS A 69 -0.53 11.11 -5.03
CA LYS A 69 -1.14 10.22 -6.02
C LYS A 69 -0.34 10.23 -7.33
N GLU A 70 0.03 11.40 -7.82
CA GLU A 70 0.85 11.52 -9.03
C GLU A 70 2.24 10.91 -8.83
N LEU A 71 2.87 11.12 -7.67
CA LEU A 71 4.17 10.54 -7.35
C LEU A 71 4.13 9.01 -7.45
N VAL A 72 3.20 8.35 -6.74
CA VAL A 72 3.13 6.88 -6.79
C VAL A 72 2.70 6.38 -8.16
N ARG A 73 1.83 7.10 -8.87
CA ARG A 73 1.44 6.74 -10.23
C ARG A 73 2.62 6.77 -11.19
N SER A 74 3.44 7.81 -11.11
CA SER A 74 4.65 7.96 -11.92
C SER A 74 5.69 6.86 -11.67
N ALA A 75 5.57 6.18 -10.51
CA ALA A 75 6.41 5.08 -10.08
C ALA A 75 5.76 3.69 -10.28
N GLY A 76 4.55 3.60 -10.86
CA GLY A 76 3.92 2.32 -11.25
C GLY A 76 2.55 2.04 -10.65
N ALA A 77 2.06 2.86 -9.72
CA ALA A 77 0.72 2.68 -9.17
C ALA A 77 -0.36 2.93 -10.22
N LYS A 78 -1.49 2.21 -10.09
CA LYS A 78 -2.62 2.31 -11.03
C LYS A 78 -3.76 3.10 -10.43
N LEU A 79 -4.18 4.15 -11.13
CA LEU A 79 -5.32 4.99 -10.74
C LEU A 79 -6.51 4.70 -11.66
N TYR A 80 -7.66 4.38 -11.07
CA TYR A 80 -8.89 4.01 -11.76
C TYR A 80 -10.00 5.04 -11.52
N GLY A 81 -10.56 5.55 -12.61
CA GLY A 81 -11.60 6.58 -12.60
C GLY A 81 -11.08 8.01 -12.40
N TYR A 82 -9.77 8.22 -12.47
CA TYR A 82 -9.15 9.54 -12.51
C TYR A 82 -8.93 9.95 -13.97
N ASP A 83 -9.24 11.20 -14.31
CA ASP A 83 -9.04 11.75 -15.66
C ASP A 83 -7.58 12.19 -15.80
N GLU A 84 -6.66 11.22 -15.82
CA GLU A 84 -5.23 11.49 -15.83
C GLU A 84 -4.62 11.16 -17.19
N GLY A 85 -3.86 12.12 -17.72
CA GLY A 85 -3.07 11.93 -18.94
C GLY A 85 -1.86 11.01 -18.72
N PRO A 86 -1.01 10.85 -19.76
CA PRO A 86 0.22 10.08 -19.61
C PRO A 86 1.08 10.66 -18.48
N SER A 87 1.52 9.81 -17.56
CA SER A 87 2.49 10.19 -16.55
C SER A 87 3.83 10.45 -17.21
N ILE A 88 4.47 11.56 -16.85
CA ILE A 88 5.93 11.64 -17.01
C ILE A 88 6.45 10.64 -15.98
N SER A 89 7.08 9.55 -16.41
CA SER A 89 7.73 8.62 -15.49
C SER A 89 9.16 9.11 -15.26
N PRO A 90 9.50 9.62 -14.07
CA PRO A 90 10.89 9.85 -13.69
C PRO A 90 11.65 8.53 -13.73
N HIS A 91 12.97 8.60 -13.90
CA HIS A 91 13.84 7.47 -13.60
C HIS A 91 13.91 7.30 -12.08
N TRP A 92 12.86 6.74 -11.49
CA TRP A 92 12.85 6.38 -10.07
C TRP A 92 13.85 5.25 -9.84
N ALA A 93 14.71 5.41 -8.84
CA ALA A 93 15.55 4.32 -8.35
C ALA A 93 14.80 3.50 -7.30
N ILE A 94 14.11 4.18 -6.37
CA ILE A 94 13.34 3.56 -5.29
C ILE A 94 12.12 4.44 -5.02
N VAL A 95 10.93 3.85 -4.86
CA VAL A 95 9.76 4.51 -4.27
C VAL A 95 9.06 3.53 -3.34
N THR A 96 8.92 3.85 -2.07
CA THR A 96 8.33 2.97 -1.06
C THR A 96 7.25 3.70 -0.29
N VAL A 97 6.07 3.13 -0.24
CA VAL A 97 4.89 3.69 0.43
C VAL A 97 4.72 3.04 1.79
N ASN A 98 4.65 3.84 2.85
CA ASN A 98 4.57 3.36 4.24
C ASN A 98 3.17 3.63 4.81
N VAL A 99 2.57 2.56 5.36
CA VAL A 99 1.35 2.60 6.14
C VAL A 99 1.70 2.49 7.61
N ASN A 100 1.34 3.51 8.39
CA ASN A 100 1.44 3.48 9.83
C ASN A 100 0.46 2.45 10.38
N ILE A 101 0.96 1.53 11.19
CA ILE A 101 0.15 0.57 11.94
C ILE A 101 0.32 0.90 13.41
N MET A 102 -0.80 1.21 14.07
CA MET A 102 -0.87 1.28 15.52
C MET A 102 -1.47 -0.01 16.05
N THR A 103 -0.98 -0.46 17.20
CA THR A 103 -1.41 -1.71 17.83
C THR A 103 -2.14 -1.46 19.14
N PRO A 104 -3.00 -2.40 19.58
CA PRO A 104 -3.58 -2.33 20.91
C PRO A 104 -2.50 -2.44 22.00
N PRO A 105 -2.72 -1.89 23.21
CA PRO A 105 -1.77 -1.99 24.31
C PRO A 105 -1.40 -3.42 24.74
N SER A 106 -2.16 -4.43 24.32
CA SER A 106 -1.92 -5.84 24.58
C SER A 106 -0.87 -6.49 23.66
N PHE A 107 -0.43 -5.79 22.60
CA PHE A 107 0.59 -6.28 21.67
C PHE A 107 2.01 -5.92 22.13
N PRO A 108 3.03 -6.70 21.74
CA PRO A 108 4.42 -6.52 22.20
C PRO A 108 5.09 -5.23 21.69
N PHE A 109 4.51 -4.57 20.70
CA PHE A 109 4.92 -3.27 20.17
C PHE A 109 3.74 -2.32 20.15
N HIS A 110 3.98 -1.01 20.05
CA HIS A 110 2.94 0.03 20.05
C HIS A 110 2.59 0.56 18.65
N TRP A 111 3.57 0.54 17.74
CA TRP A 111 3.40 1.02 16.38
C TRP A 111 4.54 0.53 15.48
N GLY A 112 4.35 0.70 14.17
CA GLY A 112 5.42 0.68 13.17
C GLY A 112 4.84 0.75 11.77
N PHE A 113 5.60 0.32 10.76
CA PHE A 113 5.21 0.47 9.37
C PHE A 113 5.12 -0.87 8.63
N LEU A 114 4.06 -0.98 7.85
CA LEU A 114 3.97 -1.91 6.73
C LEU A 114 4.20 -1.13 5.44
N SER A 115 5.01 -1.66 4.54
CA SER A 115 5.43 -0.92 3.35
C SER A 115 5.39 -1.74 2.08
N THR A 116 5.08 -1.09 0.97
CA THR A 116 5.08 -1.71 -0.35
C THR A 116 5.62 -0.76 -1.42
N GLN A 117 5.83 -1.30 -2.62
CA GLN A 117 6.22 -0.56 -3.81
C GLN A 117 4.98 -0.14 -4.63
N PRO A 118 5.03 0.98 -5.36
CA PRO A 118 3.91 1.51 -6.13
C PRO A 118 3.26 0.54 -7.13
N GLU A 119 4.01 -0.36 -7.76
CA GLU A 119 3.45 -1.37 -8.69
C GLU A 119 2.41 -2.30 -8.03
N ASN A 120 2.45 -2.40 -6.70
CA ASN A 120 1.49 -3.18 -5.91
C ASN A 120 0.29 -2.35 -5.43
N ILE A 121 0.19 -1.08 -5.86
CA ILE A 121 -0.83 -0.14 -5.40
C ILE A 121 -1.86 0.14 -6.49
N ARG A 122 -3.13 0.06 -6.10
CA ARG A 122 -4.28 0.43 -6.94
C ARG A 122 -5.16 1.42 -6.19
N ILE A 123 -5.46 2.55 -6.82
CA ILE A 123 -6.29 3.60 -6.24
C ILE A 123 -7.55 3.76 -7.09
N PHE A 124 -8.70 3.71 -6.45
CA PHE A 124 -10.01 3.76 -7.08
C PHE A 124 -10.74 5.01 -6.62
N LYS A 125 -11.10 5.86 -7.58
CA LYS A 125 -12.00 6.99 -7.29
C LYS A 125 -13.36 6.45 -6.84
N ARG A 126 -14.05 7.16 -5.95
CA ARG A 126 -15.42 6.86 -5.52
C ARG A 126 -16.36 6.56 -6.70
N PRO A 127 -17.42 5.74 -6.53
CA PRO A 127 -18.38 5.47 -7.59
C PRO A 127 -19.11 6.75 -8.05
N ALA A 128 -19.62 6.72 -9.29
CA ALA A 128 -20.46 7.80 -9.81
C ALA A 128 -21.73 7.97 -8.95
N GLY A 129 -22.14 9.23 -8.72
CA GLY A 129 -23.34 9.56 -7.94
C GLY A 129 -23.15 9.59 -6.42
N PHE A 130 -21.94 9.33 -5.91
CA PHE A 130 -21.62 9.57 -4.50
C PHE A 130 -21.48 11.07 -4.21
N CYS A 131 -21.75 11.45 -2.95
CA CYS A 131 -21.64 12.83 -2.50
C CYS A 131 -20.21 13.36 -2.67
N ASP A 132 -20.07 14.50 -3.36
CA ASP A 132 -18.76 15.07 -3.65
C ASP A 132 -17.99 15.52 -2.41
N LEU A 133 -18.72 15.84 -1.33
CA LEU A 133 -18.19 16.34 -0.06
C LEU A 133 -17.57 15.25 0.82
N HIS A 134 -17.87 13.97 0.57
CA HIS A 134 -17.32 12.88 1.36
C HIS A 134 -16.29 12.14 0.52
N GLY A 135 -15.00 12.36 0.79
CA GLY A 135 -13.92 11.50 0.29
C GLY A 135 -14.29 10.04 0.57
N CYS A 136 -14.41 9.24 -0.49
CA CYS A 136 -14.80 7.82 -0.42
C CYS A 136 -13.96 6.97 -1.39
N ASP A 137 -12.77 7.48 -1.75
CA ASP A 137 -11.85 6.79 -2.63
C ASP A 137 -11.25 5.60 -1.87
N ALA A 138 -10.89 4.54 -2.60
CA ALA A 138 -10.33 3.33 -2.03
C ALA A 138 -8.90 3.11 -2.56
N MET A 139 -8.02 2.61 -1.71
CA MET A 139 -6.66 2.27 -2.06
C MET A 139 -6.35 0.87 -1.57
N ILE A 140 -5.90 0.01 -2.47
CA ILE A 140 -5.39 -1.32 -2.17
C ILE A 140 -3.87 -1.26 -2.27
N LEU A 141 -3.19 -1.60 -1.18
CA LEU A 141 -1.75 -1.76 -1.12
C LEU A 141 -1.45 -3.25 -0.90
N ARG A 142 -0.88 -3.90 -1.91
CA ARG A 142 -0.54 -5.31 -1.81
C ARG A 142 0.89 -5.54 -1.39
N SER A 143 1.15 -6.76 -0.94
CA SER A 143 2.50 -7.24 -0.71
C SER A 143 3.29 -6.37 0.26
N CYS A 144 2.61 -5.86 1.29
CA CYS A 144 3.21 -5.01 2.31
C CYS A 144 4.01 -5.84 3.30
N ILE A 145 5.20 -5.34 3.66
CA ILE A 145 6.12 -6.01 4.60
C ILE A 145 6.48 -5.08 5.76
N ALA A 146 6.82 -5.67 6.90
CA ALA A 146 7.32 -4.92 8.06
C ALA A 146 8.70 -4.32 7.76
N ASN A 147 8.90 -3.04 8.09
CA ASN A 147 10.21 -2.39 7.93
C ASN A 147 10.64 -1.55 9.16
N THR A 148 10.00 -1.76 10.30
CA THR A 148 10.33 -1.08 11.57
C THR A 148 10.51 -2.12 12.66
N ASP A 149 11.52 -1.94 13.51
CA ASP A 149 11.93 -2.86 14.57
C ASP A 149 10.76 -3.48 15.33
N GLY A 150 9.78 -2.68 15.78
CA GLY A 150 8.63 -3.21 16.52
C GLY A 150 7.81 -4.28 15.80
N LEU A 151 7.62 -4.16 14.48
CA LEU A 151 6.94 -5.20 13.68
C LEU A 151 7.91 -6.31 13.28
N ILE A 152 9.17 -5.98 12.99
CA ILE A 152 10.21 -6.94 12.60
C ILE A 152 10.52 -7.92 13.74
N ASP A 153 10.50 -7.44 14.98
CA ASP A 153 10.73 -8.24 16.19
C ASP A 153 9.52 -9.11 16.57
N THR A 154 8.42 -9.04 15.82
CA THR A 154 7.22 -9.86 16.01
C THR A 154 7.06 -10.85 14.86
N PRO A 155 7.53 -12.11 14.98
CA PRO A 155 7.53 -13.09 13.89
C PRO A 155 6.16 -13.31 13.22
N SER A 156 5.07 -13.27 14.00
CA SER A 156 3.71 -13.42 13.46
C SER A 156 3.30 -12.29 12.50
N VAL A 157 4.03 -11.17 12.48
CA VAL A 157 3.86 -10.05 11.57
C VAL A 157 5.00 -9.97 10.56
N ALA A 158 6.25 -10.13 11.02
CA ALA A 158 7.47 -9.98 10.22
C ALA A 158 7.61 -11.04 9.12
N ASP A 159 7.27 -12.29 9.41
CA ASP A 159 7.42 -13.42 8.47
C ASP A 159 6.27 -13.50 7.46
N ARG A 160 5.40 -12.48 7.43
CA ARG A 160 4.16 -12.47 6.66
C ARG A 160 4.13 -11.30 5.70
N VAL A 161 3.43 -11.52 4.60
CA VAL A 161 3.08 -10.49 3.64
C VAL A 161 1.65 -10.05 3.90
N TRP A 162 1.40 -8.75 3.88
CA TRP A 162 0.12 -8.16 4.23
C TRP A 162 -0.46 -7.36 3.07
N ASP A 163 -1.76 -7.54 2.82
CA ASP A 163 -2.52 -6.63 1.97
C ASP A 163 -3.32 -5.67 2.84
N ILE A 164 -3.39 -4.40 2.41
CA ILE A 164 -4.01 -3.32 3.16
C ILE A 164 -5.02 -2.62 2.28
N LEU A 165 -6.22 -2.44 2.82
CA LEU A 165 -7.24 -1.59 2.23
C LEU A 165 -7.33 -0.30 3.03
N CYS A 166 -7.11 0.82 2.35
CA CYS A 166 -7.32 2.15 2.87
C CYS A 166 -8.55 2.80 2.22
N LEU A 167 -9.27 3.62 2.99
CA LEU A 167 -10.27 4.54 2.46
C LEU A 167 -9.84 5.98 2.72
N LYS A 168 -10.01 6.82 1.71
CA LYS A 168 -9.89 8.27 1.86
C LYS A 168 -11.06 8.75 2.73
N MET A 169 -10.75 9.43 3.81
CA MET A 169 -11.69 10.14 4.68
C MET A 169 -11.87 11.57 4.14
N GLY A 170 -12.88 12.29 4.63
CA GLY A 170 -13.08 13.70 4.26
C GLY A 170 -11.90 14.60 4.65
N ASP A 171 -11.95 15.84 4.20
CA ASP A 171 -10.83 16.78 4.28
C ASP A 171 -10.47 17.24 5.71
N ASP A 172 -11.26 16.86 6.71
CA ASP A 172 -11.02 17.14 8.14
C ASP A 172 -9.89 16.29 8.75
N TYR A 173 -9.27 15.39 7.98
CA TYR A 173 -8.23 14.48 8.45
C TYR A 173 -6.87 14.84 7.86
N ASP A 174 -5.90 15.19 8.72
CA ASP A 174 -4.51 15.46 8.31
C ASP A 174 -3.92 14.34 7.43
N TYR A 175 -4.20 13.09 7.78
CA TYR A 175 -3.84 11.90 7.01
C TYR A 175 -5.12 11.27 6.45
N PRO A 176 -5.47 11.53 5.19
CA PRO A 176 -6.81 11.24 4.69
C PRO A 176 -7.04 9.74 4.49
N TRP A 177 -6.00 8.93 4.26
CA TRP A 177 -6.14 7.51 3.94
C TRP A 177 -6.06 6.62 5.18
N MET A 178 -7.22 6.21 5.67
CA MET A 178 -7.37 5.37 6.86
C MET A 178 -7.37 3.90 6.52
N VAL A 179 -6.63 3.09 7.28
CA VAL A 179 -6.66 1.62 7.16
C VAL A 179 -8.03 1.12 7.63
N VAL A 180 -8.70 0.33 6.79
CA VAL A 180 -10.02 -0.25 7.10
C VAL A 180 -10.06 -1.78 7.04
N ALA A 181 -9.10 -2.40 6.36
CA ALA A 181 -8.89 -3.84 6.39
C ALA A 181 -7.40 -4.16 6.20
N VAL A 182 -6.97 -5.26 6.82
CA VAL A 182 -5.63 -5.84 6.66
C VAL A 182 -5.81 -7.34 6.52
N LYS A 183 -5.13 -7.95 5.56
CA LYS A 183 -5.25 -9.38 5.28
C LYS A 183 -3.87 -10.01 5.13
N ASP A 184 -3.67 -11.14 5.79
CA ASP A 184 -2.50 -11.99 5.57
C ASP A 184 -2.56 -12.58 4.16
N ALA A 185 -1.58 -12.25 3.33
CA ALA A 185 -1.45 -12.67 1.95
C ALA A 185 -0.53 -13.89 1.76
N GLY A 186 0.08 -14.39 2.84
CA GLY A 186 1.00 -15.51 2.79
C GLY A 186 2.32 -15.26 3.54
N PRO A 187 3.22 -16.26 3.54
CA PRO A 187 4.56 -16.09 4.08
C PRO A 187 5.34 -15.06 3.26
N LEU A 188 6.29 -14.38 3.90
CA LEU A 188 7.34 -13.66 3.20
C LEU A 188 8.06 -14.65 2.28
N PRO A 189 8.26 -14.33 0.98
CA PRO A 189 9.10 -15.15 0.14
C PRO A 189 10.44 -15.34 0.83
N GLU A 190 10.86 -16.58 1.02
CA GLU A 190 12.28 -16.84 1.30
C GLU A 190 13.01 -16.27 0.10
N ASP A 191 13.97 -15.36 0.31
CA ASP A 191 14.88 -14.98 -0.77
C ASP A 191 15.36 -16.29 -1.38
N GLU A 192 14.99 -16.56 -2.64
CA GLU A 192 15.67 -17.56 -3.44
C GLU A 192 17.09 -17.01 -3.58
N PHE A 193 17.91 -17.21 -2.54
CA PHE A 193 19.33 -17.29 -2.68
C PHE A 193 19.53 -18.45 -3.64
N ASP A 194 19.56 -18.10 -4.94
CA ASP A 194 20.32 -18.83 -5.92
C ASP A 194 21.60 -19.21 -5.20
N THR A 195 21.78 -20.50 -4.95
CA THR A 195 22.85 -21.06 -4.14
C THR A 195 24.25 -20.82 -4.75
N CYS A 196 24.33 -19.98 -5.79
CA CYS A 196 25.55 -19.35 -6.31
C CYS A 196 25.98 -18.11 -5.51
N GLY A 197 25.07 -17.37 -4.84
CA GLY A 197 25.42 -16.08 -4.22
C GLY A 197 25.80 -14.99 -5.23
N CYS A 198 25.35 -15.12 -6.48
CA CYS A 198 25.74 -14.30 -7.61
C CYS A 198 24.54 -13.43 -8.04
N GLN A 199 24.56 -12.12 -7.77
CA GLN A 199 23.46 -11.21 -8.15
C GLN A 199 23.33 -10.99 -9.68
N ASP A 200 24.27 -11.49 -10.49
CA ASP A 200 24.18 -11.46 -11.94
C ASP A 200 24.81 -12.73 -12.56
N PRO A 201 24.01 -13.71 -12.99
CA PRO A 201 24.51 -14.94 -13.60
C PRO A 201 25.16 -14.72 -14.97
N SER A 202 24.89 -13.59 -15.65
CA SER A 202 25.58 -13.24 -16.90
C SER A 202 27.03 -12.78 -16.66
N ALA A 203 27.31 -12.27 -15.45
CA ALA A 203 28.64 -11.85 -15.03
C ALA A 203 29.46 -12.96 -14.36
N CYS A 204 28.84 -14.00 -13.77
CA CYS A 204 29.59 -15.06 -13.07
C CYS A 204 30.26 -16.08 -14.01
N GLY A 205 29.93 -16.08 -15.31
CA GLY A 205 30.50 -17.05 -16.26
C GLY A 205 30.17 -18.50 -15.90
N CYS A 206 29.13 -18.71 -15.09
CA CYS A 206 28.59 -20.01 -14.74
C CYS A 206 27.94 -20.60 -16.00
N SER A 207 28.79 -21.06 -16.91
CA SER A 207 28.40 -21.69 -18.15
C SER A 207 27.89 -23.08 -17.78
N PHE A 208 26.63 -23.34 -18.09
CA PHE A 208 26.05 -24.68 -18.01
C PHE A 208 26.89 -25.63 -18.87
N GLU A 209 27.56 -26.60 -18.23
CA GLU A 209 27.98 -27.84 -18.90
C GLU A 209 26.83 -28.85 -18.88
#